data_AF-A0A8I2Z957-F1
#
_entry.id   AF-A0A8I2Z957-F1
#
_cell.length_a   1.000
_cell.length_b   1.000
_cell.length_c   1.000
_cell.angle_alpha   90.00
_cell.angle_beta   90.00
_cell.angle_gamma   90.00
#
_symmetry.space_group_name_H-M   'P 1'
#
loop_
_entity.id
_entity.type
_entity.pdbx_description
1 polymer ?
#
loop_
_entity_poly.entity_id
_entity_poly.type
_entity_poly.pdbx_seq_one_letter_code
_entity_poly.pdbx_strand_id
1 'polypeptide(L)'
;MLLSFSVWTACSAVYEQTGSKPAGTAVVAMIFVFYGVAGAAWPGLAVSYTAEILPYNIRAKGLMLCFFGTSVAGVFNQWVNPLGLEALACKFYFVYMAVLVIELLVIYFFFVETKGPTLEEMAILFGGPESAAAYGRAEAHAKPQVTQQEQKDEKAALQICAMCCASPAKNAAWEENGVH
;
A
#
# COMPACT_ATOMS: atom_id res chain seq x y z
N MET A 1 5.68 -9.01 14.62
CA MET A 1 6.27 -7.66 14.47
C MET A 1 7.07 -7.28 15.70
N LEU A 2 6.41 -6.97 16.81
CA LEU A 2 7.07 -6.46 18.01
C LEU A 2 8.05 -7.48 18.62
N LEU A 3 7.59 -8.72 18.85
CA LEU A 3 8.42 -9.78 19.42
C LEU A 3 9.69 -10.08 18.58
N SER A 4 9.53 -10.19 17.27
CA SER A 4 10.65 -10.44 16.34
C SER A 4 11.65 -9.28 16.33
N PHE A 5 11.17 -8.04 16.42
CA PHE A 5 12.05 -6.86 16.47
C PHE A 5 12.77 -6.71 17.82
N SER A 6 12.12 -7.09 18.93
CA SER A 6 12.77 -7.13 20.25
C SER A 6 13.90 -8.16 20.31
N VAL A 7 13.69 -9.36 19.74
CA VAL A 7 14.73 -10.40 19.66
C VAL A 7 15.88 -9.94 18.76
N TRP A 8 15.59 -9.33 17.62
CA TRP A 8 16.62 -8.73 16.76
C TRP A 8 17.44 -7.69 17.53
N THR A 9 16.80 -6.76 18.22
CA THR A 9 17.49 -5.72 19.02
C THR A 9 18.39 -6.34 20.10
N ALA A 10 17.91 -7.37 20.80
CA ALA A 10 18.71 -8.08 21.80
C ALA A 10 19.93 -8.77 21.19
N CYS A 11 19.78 -9.46 20.06
CA CYS A 11 20.89 -10.07 19.34
C CYS A 11 21.91 -9.03 18.85
N SER A 12 21.45 -7.88 18.36
CA SER A 12 22.31 -6.78 17.92
C SER A 12 23.12 -6.20 19.09
N ALA A 13 22.50 -6.02 20.26
CA ALA A 13 23.19 -5.54 21.46
C ALA A 13 24.27 -6.53 21.96
N VAL A 14 23.99 -7.84 21.89
CA VAL A 14 24.98 -8.88 22.24
C VAL A 14 26.13 -8.94 21.24
N TYR A 15 25.83 -8.72 19.95
CA TYR A 15 26.85 -8.66 18.90
C TYR A 15 27.81 -7.47 19.11
N GLU A 16 27.31 -6.29 19.48
CA GLU A 16 28.17 -5.14 19.79
C GLU A 16 29.11 -5.38 20.98
N GLN A 17 28.64 -6.06 22.04
CA GLN A 17 29.46 -6.32 23.23
C GLN A 17 30.48 -7.44 23.02
N THR A 18 30.13 -8.47 22.24
CA THR A 18 30.91 -9.71 22.16
C THR A 18 31.71 -9.83 20.86
N GLY A 19 31.31 -9.13 19.79
CA GLY A 19 31.93 -9.21 18.47
C GLY A 19 31.94 -10.62 17.84
N SER A 20 31.13 -11.54 18.35
CA SER A 20 31.19 -12.95 17.96
C SER A 20 30.51 -13.20 16.60
N LYS A 21 31.18 -13.93 15.71
CA LYS A 21 30.62 -14.38 14.42
C LYS A 21 29.24 -15.04 14.53
N PRO A 22 28.97 -15.98 15.46
CA PRO A 22 27.65 -16.59 15.57
C PRO A 22 26.55 -15.60 15.95
N ALA A 23 26.84 -14.57 16.76
CA ALA A 23 25.86 -13.53 17.08
C ALA A 23 25.50 -12.69 15.84
N GLY A 24 26.48 -12.39 14.97
CA GLY A 24 26.22 -11.71 13.69
C GLY A 24 25.31 -12.52 12.76
N THR A 25 25.53 -13.84 12.65
CA THR A 25 24.65 -14.73 11.87
C THR A 25 23.23 -14.77 12.44
N ALA A 26 23.08 -14.77 13.76
CA ALA A 26 21.78 -14.73 14.42
C ALA A 26 21.02 -13.43 14.13
N VAL A 27 21.71 -12.28 14.12
CA VAL A 27 21.12 -10.98 13.74
C VAL A 27 20.56 -11.02 12.32
N VAL A 28 21.35 -11.52 11.36
CA VAL A 28 20.92 -11.62 9.95
C VAL A 28 19.71 -12.55 9.80
N ALA A 29 19.69 -13.69 10.48
CA ALA A 29 18.54 -14.59 10.47
C ALA A 29 17.26 -13.90 10.99
N MET A 30 17.38 -13.14 12.08
CA MET A 30 16.24 -12.41 12.67
C MET A 30 15.74 -11.27 11.78
N ILE A 31 16.62 -10.63 10.99
CA ILE A 31 16.23 -9.63 9.99
C ILE A 31 15.27 -10.25 8.97
N PHE A 32 15.60 -11.42 8.42
CA PHE A 32 14.73 -12.10 7.46
C PHE A 32 13.39 -12.50 8.08
N VAL A 33 13.39 -12.99 9.32
CA VAL A 33 12.16 -13.32 10.04
C VAL A 33 11.30 -12.07 10.24
N PHE A 34 11.91 -10.95 10.66
CA PHE A 34 11.19 -9.69 10.81
C PHE A 34 10.57 -9.22 9.49
N TYR A 35 11.37 -9.12 8.43
CA TYR A 35 10.83 -8.69 7.12
C TYR A 35 9.81 -9.67 6.55
N GLY A 36 9.95 -10.97 6.79
CA GLY A 36 9.00 -11.99 6.37
C GLY A 36 7.64 -11.83 7.04
N VAL A 37 7.62 -11.68 8.37
CA VAL A 37 6.36 -11.44 9.09
C VAL A 37 5.79 -10.06 8.73
N ALA A 38 6.64 -9.06 8.45
CA ALA A 38 6.21 -7.68 8.19
C ALA A 38 5.54 -7.58 6.82
N GLY A 39 6.18 -8.20 5.82
CA GLY A 39 5.65 -8.30 4.48
C GLY A 39 4.37 -9.13 4.39
N ALA A 40 4.17 -10.12 5.28
CA ALA A 40 2.94 -10.91 5.31
C ALA A 40 1.77 -10.16 5.97
N ALA A 41 2.03 -9.44 7.06
CA ALA A 41 0.96 -8.80 7.85
C ALA A 41 0.60 -7.39 7.36
N TRP A 42 1.59 -6.55 7.07
CA TRP A 42 1.38 -5.11 6.88
C TRP A 42 0.65 -4.75 5.57
N PRO A 43 1.04 -5.25 4.39
CA PRO A 43 0.39 -4.89 3.14
C PRO A 43 -1.06 -5.38 3.10
N GLY A 44 -1.31 -6.58 3.62
CA GLY A 44 -2.65 -7.16 3.71
C GLY A 44 -3.55 -6.33 4.63
N LEU A 45 -3.05 -5.94 5.81
CA LEU A 45 -3.78 -5.11 6.76
C LEU A 45 -4.10 -3.73 6.17
N ALA A 46 -3.10 -3.06 5.58
CA ALA A 46 -3.26 -1.71 5.05
C ALA A 46 -4.30 -1.65 3.91
N VAL A 47 -4.23 -2.59 2.97
CA VAL A 47 -5.16 -2.63 1.83
C VAL A 47 -6.57 -3.07 2.26
N SER A 48 -6.68 -4.11 3.07
CA SER A 48 -7.98 -4.64 3.50
C SER A 48 -8.73 -3.62 4.36
N TYR A 49 -8.03 -3.00 5.33
CA TYR A 49 -8.63 -2.00 6.20
C TYR A 49 -9.09 -0.75 5.42
N THR A 50 -8.27 -0.28 4.47
CA THR A 50 -8.63 0.87 3.61
C THR A 50 -9.81 0.54 2.70
N ALA A 51 -9.94 -0.71 2.25
CA ALA A 51 -11.07 -1.14 1.41
C ALA A 51 -12.38 -1.28 2.20
N GLU A 52 -12.31 -1.63 3.48
CA GLU A 52 -13.45 -1.81 4.38
C GLU A 52 -14.02 -0.48 4.90
N ILE A 53 -13.17 0.48 5.23
CA ILE A 53 -13.60 1.78 5.77
C ILE A 53 -14.16 2.73 4.72
N LEU A 54 -13.78 2.56 3.45
CA LEU A 54 -14.08 3.52 2.38
C LEU A 54 -15.21 3.04 1.45
N PRO A 55 -16.23 3.89 1.18
CA PRO A 55 -17.29 3.57 0.25
C PRO A 55 -16.78 3.46 -1.20
N TYR A 56 -17.50 2.68 -2.02
CA TYR A 56 -17.04 2.21 -3.34
C TYR A 56 -16.59 3.35 -4.28
N ASN A 57 -17.29 4.50 -4.23
CA ASN A 57 -17.05 5.64 -5.10
C ASN A 57 -15.72 6.38 -4.84
N ILE A 58 -15.20 6.37 -3.61
CA ILE A 58 -13.94 7.05 -3.26
C ILE A 58 -12.79 6.09 -2.94
N ARG A 59 -13.06 4.78 -2.87
CA ARG A 59 -12.08 3.73 -2.53
C ARG A 59 -10.77 3.85 -3.30
N ALA A 60 -10.85 4.03 -4.62
CA ALA A 60 -9.65 4.19 -5.45
C ALA A 60 -8.82 5.41 -5.04
N LYS A 61 -9.45 6.57 -4.77
CA LYS A 61 -8.76 7.80 -4.35
C LYS A 61 -8.15 7.66 -2.96
N GLY A 62 -8.85 7.02 -2.02
CA GLY A 62 -8.31 6.78 -0.67
C GLY A 62 -7.12 5.84 -0.68
N LEU A 63 -7.18 4.75 -1.45
CA LEU A 63 -6.07 3.81 -1.57
C LEU A 63 -4.82 4.47 -2.18
N MET A 64 -5.00 5.35 -3.18
CA MET A 64 -3.91 6.15 -3.75
C MET A 64 -3.26 7.06 -2.69
N LEU A 65 -4.05 7.72 -1.84
CA LEU A 65 -3.54 8.56 -0.76
C LEU A 65 -2.78 7.75 0.30
N CYS A 66 -3.29 6.56 0.66
CA CYS A 66 -2.63 5.64 1.58
C CYS A 66 -1.27 5.19 1.04
N PHE A 67 -1.19 4.81 -0.24
CA PHE A 67 0.09 4.45 -0.85
C PHE A 67 1.03 5.64 -0.97
N PHE A 68 0.52 6.82 -1.36
CA PHE A 68 1.32 8.03 -1.41
C PHE A 68 1.93 8.37 -0.04
N GLY A 69 1.13 8.34 1.03
CA GLY A 69 1.62 8.55 2.40
C GLY A 69 2.66 7.52 2.82
N THR A 70 2.46 6.25 2.46
CA THR A 70 3.43 5.18 2.71
C THR A 70 4.73 5.42 1.95
N SER A 71 4.67 5.88 0.70
CA SER A 71 5.85 6.22 -0.10
C SER A 71 6.61 7.41 0.49
N VAL A 72 5.93 8.48 0.91
CA VAL A 72 6.58 9.64 1.54
C VAL A 72 7.23 9.24 2.87
N ALA A 73 6.54 8.46 3.70
CA ALA A 73 7.10 7.92 4.93
C ALA A 73 8.31 7.01 4.66
N GLY A 74 8.27 6.24 3.57
CA GLY A 74 9.40 5.41 3.12
C GLY A 74 10.63 6.24 2.75
N VAL A 75 10.44 7.34 2.02
CA VAL A 75 11.53 8.28 1.69
C VAL A 75 12.12 8.89 2.95
N PHE A 76 11.28 9.32 3.90
CA PHE A 76 11.73 9.86 5.18
C PHE A 76 12.56 8.83 5.96
N ASN A 77 12.10 7.58 6.06
CA ASN A 77 12.86 6.51 6.73
C ASN A 77 14.23 6.30 6.08
N GLN A 78 14.32 6.25 4.75
CA GLN A 78 15.62 6.05 4.09
C GLN A 78 16.61 7.19 4.32
N TRP A 79 16.13 8.40 4.57
CA TRP A 79 16.98 9.53 4.91
C TRP A 79 17.34 9.57 6.41
N VAL A 80 16.40 9.26 7.30
CA VAL A 80 16.62 9.29 8.76
C VAL A 80 17.45 8.11 9.26
N ASN A 81 17.30 6.92 8.67
CA ASN A 81 18.01 5.71 9.09
C ASN A 81 19.54 5.87 9.15
N PRO A 82 20.23 6.36 8.10
CA PRO A 82 21.68 6.55 8.15
C PRO A 82 22.09 7.62 9.19
N LEU A 83 21.33 8.72 9.28
CA LEU A 83 21.56 9.80 10.23
C LEU A 83 21.42 9.34 11.69
N GLY A 84 20.43 8.49 11.97
CA GLY A 84 20.19 7.94 13.30
C GLY A 84 21.23 6.90 13.72
N LEU A 85 21.67 6.06 12.77
CA LEU A 85 22.72 5.07 13.03
C LEU A 85 24.09 5.71 13.30
N GLU A 86 24.43 6.80 12.59
CA GLU A 86 25.68 7.54 12.82
C GLU A 86 25.72 8.19 14.21
N ALA A 87 24.59 8.72 14.68
CA ALA A 87 24.52 9.46 15.95
C ALA A 87 24.35 8.56 17.18
N LEU A 88 23.60 7.45 17.08
CA LEU A 88 23.16 6.67 18.23
C LEU A 88 23.51 5.17 18.19
N ALA A 89 24.00 4.63 17.06
CA ALA A 89 24.33 3.22 16.87
C ALA A 89 23.28 2.28 17.52
N CYS A 90 23.66 1.56 18.58
CA CYS A 90 22.78 0.62 19.28
C CYS A 90 21.55 1.25 19.96
N LYS A 91 21.62 2.54 20.35
CA LYS A 91 20.49 3.23 21.00
C LYS A 91 19.36 3.54 20.02
N PHE A 92 19.66 3.61 18.73
CA PHE A 92 18.67 3.90 17.69
C PHE A 92 17.60 2.79 17.57
N TYR A 93 17.97 1.53 17.85
CA TYR A 93 17.02 0.41 17.86
C TYR A 93 15.94 0.54 18.95
N PHE A 94 16.25 1.16 20.09
CA PHE A 94 15.24 1.41 21.14
C PHE A 94 14.18 2.42 20.72
N VAL A 95 14.53 3.39 19.85
CA VAL A 95 13.58 4.35 19.30
C VAL A 95 12.54 3.64 18.43
N TYR A 96 12.96 2.71 17.56
CA TYR A 96 12.02 1.89 16.78
C TYR A 96 11.14 1.01 17.65
N MET A 97 11.70 0.45 18.73
CA MET A 97 10.90 -0.29 19.70
C MET A 97 9.79 0.57 20.32
N ALA A 98 10.09 1.83 20.68
CA ALA A 98 9.08 2.75 21.18
C ALA A 98 8.01 3.07 20.12
N VAL A 99 8.43 3.30 18.86
CA VAL A 99 7.49 3.54 17.75
C VAL A 99 6.56 2.34 17.53
N LEU A 100 7.08 1.11 17.54
CA LEU A 100 6.25 -0.11 17.41
C LEU A 100 5.25 -0.28 18.55
N VAL A 101 5.60 0.12 19.77
CA VAL A 101 4.68 0.10 20.91
C VAL A 101 3.58 1.15 20.72
N ILE A 102 3.94 2.37 20.31
CA ILE A 102 2.97 3.43 20.01
C ILE A 102 2.01 2.99 18.91
N GLU A 103 2.53 2.37 17.85
CA GLU A 103 1.73 1.83 16.76
C GLU A 103 0.72 0.78 17.26
N LEU A 104 1.15 -0.14 18.13
CA LEU A 104 0.27 -1.13 18.75
C LEU A 104 -0.82 -0.49 19.61
N LEU A 105 -0.49 0.57 20.36
CA LEU A 105 -1.47 1.33 21.13
C LEU A 105 -2.46 2.03 20.22
N VAL A 106 -1.98 2.65 19.13
CA VAL A 106 -2.85 3.31 18.15
C VAL A 106 -3.81 2.30 17.52
N ILE A 107 -3.33 1.11 17.15
CA ILE A 107 -4.19 0.04 16.64
C ILE A 107 -5.21 -0.35 17.70
N TYR A 108 -4.78 -0.61 18.95
CA TYR A 108 -5.69 -1.03 20.01
C TYR A 108 -6.82 -0.02 20.31
N PHE A 109 -6.53 1.29 20.27
CA PHE A 109 -7.51 2.33 20.60
C PHE A 109 -8.31 2.87 19.41
N PHE A 110 -7.68 2.99 18.23
CA PHE A 110 -8.31 3.63 17.07
C PHE A 110 -8.83 2.64 16.02
N PHE A 111 -8.31 1.42 15.96
CA PHE A 111 -8.89 0.41 15.07
C PHE A 111 -10.10 -0.22 15.74
N VAL A 112 -11.27 0.25 15.34
CA VAL A 112 -12.53 -0.40 15.66
C VAL A 112 -12.60 -1.71 14.87
N GLU A 113 -12.98 -2.80 15.52
CA GLU A 113 -13.05 -4.11 14.89
C GLU A 113 -14.12 -4.12 13.79
N THR A 114 -13.69 -4.12 12.53
CA THR A 114 -14.56 -4.06 11.33
C THR A 114 -15.09 -5.43 10.90
N LYS A 115 -14.89 -6.49 11.69
CA LYS A 115 -15.37 -7.84 11.37
C LYS A 115 -16.87 -7.98 11.64
N GLY A 116 -17.68 -8.03 10.58
CA GLY A 116 -19.07 -8.48 10.66
C GLY A 116 -20.12 -7.66 9.89
N PRO A 117 -20.05 -6.33 9.83
CA PRO A 117 -21.04 -5.52 9.10
C PRO A 117 -20.85 -5.55 7.59
N THR A 118 -21.95 -5.47 6.85
CA THR A 118 -21.90 -5.30 5.39
C THR A 118 -21.35 -3.91 5.03
N LEU A 119 -20.71 -3.75 3.86
CA LEU A 119 -20.11 -2.48 3.41
C LEU A 119 -21.10 -1.29 3.45
N GLU A 120 -22.41 -1.56 3.38
CA GLU A 120 -23.48 -0.55 3.45
C GLU A 120 -23.76 -0.07 4.88
N GLU A 121 -23.62 -0.95 5.89
CA GLU A 121 -23.81 -0.60 7.31
C GLU A 121 -22.64 0.23 7.85
N MET A 122 -21.42 0.01 7.35
CA MET A 122 -20.24 0.80 7.71
C MET A 122 -20.34 2.27 7.26
N ALA A 123 -20.93 2.52 6.08
CA ALA A 123 -21.17 3.88 5.58
C ALA A 123 -22.19 4.66 6.44
N ILE A 124 -23.15 3.93 7.04
CA ILE A 124 -24.15 4.49 7.97
C ILE A 124 -23.52 4.75 9.35
N LEU A 125 -22.66 3.86 9.84
CA LEU A 125 -21.94 4.05 11.11
C LEU A 125 -20.99 5.26 11.09
N PHE A 126 -20.25 5.46 10.00
CA PHE A 126 -19.23 6.51 9.93
C PHE A 126 -19.73 7.88 9.48
N GLY A 127 -20.87 7.96 8.80
CA GLY A 127 -21.32 9.24 8.23
C GLY A 127 -22.56 9.87 8.88
N GLY A 128 -23.19 9.21 9.84
CA GLY A 128 -24.44 9.69 10.45
C GLY A 128 -25.60 9.80 9.44
N PRO A 129 -26.81 10.18 9.87
CA PRO A 129 -28.00 10.17 9.02
C PRO A 129 -27.92 11.10 7.78
N GLU A 130 -27.04 12.11 7.76
CA GLU A 130 -26.85 13.00 6.60
C GLU A 130 -26.00 12.38 5.46
N SER A 131 -25.05 11.49 5.76
CA SER A 131 -24.19 10.89 4.73
C SER A 131 -24.92 9.91 3.83
N ALA A 132 -25.96 9.24 4.34
CA ALA A 132 -26.79 8.31 3.56
C ALA A 132 -27.51 9.03 2.41
N ALA A 133 -27.98 10.26 2.63
CA ALA A 133 -28.60 11.09 1.60
C ALA A 133 -27.57 11.65 0.60
N ALA A 134 -26.33 11.89 1.02
CA ALA A 134 -25.25 12.32 0.14
C ALA A 134 -24.72 11.17 -0.73
N TYR A 135 -24.63 9.95 -0.20
CA TYR A 135 -24.21 8.76 -0.93
C TYR A 135 -25.21 8.40 -2.04
N GLY A 136 -26.52 8.38 -1.74
CA GLY A 136 -27.56 8.15 -2.75
C GLY A 136 -27.56 9.18 -3.89
N ARG A 137 -27.20 10.44 -3.61
CA ARG A 137 -27.03 11.48 -4.64
C ARG A 137 -25.73 11.30 -5.44
N ALA A 138 -24.62 10.94 -4.79
CA ALA A 138 -23.34 10.72 -5.47
C ALA A 138 -23.37 9.51 -6.42
N GLU A 139 -24.06 8.42 -6.05
CA GLU A 139 -24.28 7.27 -6.93
C GLU A 139 -25.13 7.62 -8.16
N ALA A 140 -26.19 8.42 -7.97
CA ALA A 140 -27.02 8.90 -9.08
C ALA A 140 -26.24 9.75 -10.09
N HIS A 141 -25.20 10.46 -9.64
CA HIS A 141 -24.32 11.27 -10.50
C HIS A 141 -23.07 10.54 -11.01
N ALA A 142 -22.64 9.44 -10.40
CA ALA A 142 -21.48 8.66 -10.83
C ALA A 142 -21.79 7.64 -11.94
N LYS A 143 -23.01 7.06 -11.92
CA LYS A 143 -23.44 6.06 -12.91
C LYS A 143 -23.49 6.55 -14.37
N PRO A 144 -23.74 7.84 -14.69
CA PRO A 144 -23.76 8.30 -16.09
C PRO A 144 -22.38 8.55 -16.71
N GLN A 145 -21.32 8.81 -15.92
CA GLN A 145 -20.04 9.29 -16.47
C GLN A 145 -19.02 8.18 -16.74
N VAL A 146 -18.92 7.16 -15.88
CA VAL A 146 -17.95 6.06 -16.08
C VAL A 146 -18.29 5.26 -17.35
N THR A 147 -19.57 4.96 -17.57
CA THR A 147 -20.01 4.22 -18.77
C THR A 147 -19.81 5.00 -20.07
N GLN A 148 -19.92 6.33 -20.05
CA GLN A 148 -19.73 7.14 -21.27
C GLN A 148 -18.26 7.36 -21.62
N GLN A 149 -17.36 7.43 -20.63
CA GLN A 149 -15.93 7.56 -20.87
C GLN A 149 -15.36 6.25 -21.46
N GLU A 150 -15.69 5.09 -20.88
CA GLU A 150 -15.28 3.77 -21.42
C GLU A 150 -15.82 3.53 -22.84
N GLN A 151 -17.08 3.88 -23.12
CA GLN A 151 -17.63 3.74 -24.48
C GLN A 151 -17.01 4.71 -25.49
N LYS A 152 -16.56 5.89 -25.04
CA LYS A 152 -15.89 6.86 -25.91
C LYS A 152 -14.47 6.43 -26.22
N ASP A 153 -13.77 5.87 -25.24
CA ASP A 153 -12.41 5.34 -25.40
C ASP A 153 -12.39 4.06 -26.25
N GLU A 154 -13.40 3.18 -26.12
CA GLU A 154 -13.57 2.00 -27.00
C GLU A 154 -13.83 2.41 -28.46
N LYS A 155 -14.70 3.40 -28.70
CA LYS A 155 -14.95 3.93 -30.05
C LYS A 155 -13.75 4.65 -30.63
N ALA A 156 -12.98 5.37 -29.82
CA ALA A 156 -11.73 6.01 -30.24
C ALA A 156 -10.66 4.97 -30.62
N ALA A 157 -10.52 3.89 -29.84
CA ALA A 157 -9.61 2.80 -30.15
C ALA A 157 -9.99 2.07 -31.46
N LEU A 158 -11.29 1.81 -31.68
CA LEU A 158 -11.79 1.21 -32.93
C LEU A 158 -11.57 2.12 -34.15
N GLN A 159 -11.77 3.44 -34.01
CA GLN A 159 -11.49 4.40 -35.08
C GLN A 159 -10.00 4.47 -35.43
N ILE A 160 -9.12 4.48 -34.43
CA ILE A 160 -7.67 4.49 -34.64
C ILE A 160 -7.22 3.18 -35.32
N CYS A 161 -7.78 2.04 -34.92
CA CYS A 161 -7.48 0.74 -35.52
C CYS A 161 -7.94 0.66 -36.99
N ALA A 162 -9.16 1.16 -37.29
CA ALA A 162 -9.67 1.24 -38.65
C ALA A 162 -8.82 2.18 -39.55
N MET A 163 -8.38 3.32 -39.02
CA MET A 163 -7.47 4.23 -39.74
C MET A 163 -6.09 3.62 -39.98
N CYS A 164 -5.58 2.81 -39.04
CA CYS A 164 -4.30 2.11 -39.22
C CYS A 164 -4.38 0.98 -40.26
N CYS A 165 -5.48 0.23 -40.32
CA CYS A 165 -5.70 -0.82 -41.33
C CYS A 165 -6.00 -0.27 -42.73
N ALA A 166 -6.57 0.93 -42.85
CA ALA A 166 -6.90 1.56 -44.13
C ALA A 166 -5.75 2.39 -44.74
N SER A 167 -4.61 2.53 -44.06
CA SER A 167 -3.47 3.30 -44.56
C SER A 167 -2.72 2.53 -45.66
N PRO A 168 -2.69 3.03 -46.92
CA PRO A 168 -2.01 2.34 -48.03
C PRO A 168 -0.49 2.20 -47.82
N ALA A 169 0.09 3.01 -46.92
CA ALA A 169 1.52 3.07 -46.68
C ALA A 169 2.08 1.88 -45.89
N LYS A 170 1.25 1.18 -45.09
CA LYS A 170 1.72 -0.02 -44.35
C LYS A 170 1.64 -1.28 -45.20
N ASN A 171 0.62 -1.40 -46.06
CA ASN A 171 0.40 -2.61 -46.87
C ASN A 171 1.53 -2.82 -47.90
N ALA A 172 2.14 -1.75 -48.42
CA ALA A 172 3.30 -1.83 -49.31
C ALA A 172 4.59 -2.29 -48.57
N ALA A 173 4.73 -2.01 -47.27
CA ALA A 173 5.91 -2.40 -46.49
C ALA A 173 5.90 -3.89 -46.09
N TRP A 174 4.73 -4.56 -46.12
CA TRP A 174 4.58 -5.98 -45.84
C TRP A 174 4.82 -6.88 -47.07
N GLU A 175 4.70 -6.37 -48.30
CA GLU A 175 5.01 -7.14 -49.53
C GLU A 175 6.51 -7.16 -49.86
N GLU A 176 7.30 -6.15 -49.47
CA GLU A 176 8.76 -6.14 -49.72
C GLU A 176 9.59 -6.95 -48.71
N ASN A 177 9.05 -7.27 -47.53
CA ASN A 177 9.77 -7.99 -46.47
C ASN A 177 9.15 -9.35 -46.13
N GLY A 178 8.64 -10.06 -47.15
CA GLY A 178 8.05 -11.39 -47.00
C GLY A 178 8.94 -12.34 -46.20
N VAL A 179 8.43 -12.76 -45.04
CA VAL A 179 8.87 -14.00 -44.40
C VAL A 179 7.88 -15.08 -44.82
N HIS A 180 8.42 -16.08 -45.52
CA HIS A 180 7.76 -17.30 -45.96
C HIS A 180 6.92 -17.99 -44.88
#